data_AF-A0AA42PG05-F1
#
_entry.id   AF-A0AA42PG05-F1
#
_cell.length_a   1.000
_cell.length_b   1.000
_cell.length_c   1.000
_cell.angle_alpha   90.00
_cell.angle_beta   90.00
_cell.angle_gamma   90.00
#
_symmetry.space_group_name_H-M   'P 1'
#
loop_
_entity.id
_entity.type
_entity.pdbx_description
1 polymer ?
#
loop_
_entity_poly.entity_id
_entity_poly.type
_entity_poly.pdbx_seq_one_letter_code
_entity_poly.pdbx_strand_id
1 'polypeptide(L)' 'MRDRKLTGPWAGFSFKGGRLVTPEGRELLPEDLAWLSLTAAQAQEWRRMMEAGRGIGKPRK' A
#
# COMPACT_ATOMS: atom_id res chain seq x y z
N MET A 1 -24.29 -9.97 4.64
CA MET A 1 -22.91 -9.60 4.26
C MET A 1 -22.18 -10.85 3.77
N ARG A 2 -22.02 -11.05 2.45
CA ARG A 2 -21.41 -12.28 1.86
C ARG A 2 -19.95 -12.12 1.43
N ASP A 3 -19.39 -10.90 1.41
CA ASP A 3 -18.06 -10.63 0.83
C ASP A 3 -16.89 -10.52 1.84
N ARG A 4 -17.16 -10.67 3.14
CA ARG A 4 -16.15 -10.52 4.21
C ARG A 4 -15.08 -11.63 4.24
N LYS A 5 -15.21 -12.64 3.38
CA LYS A 5 -14.31 -13.80 3.33
C LYS A 5 -13.01 -13.52 2.55
N LEU A 6 -12.94 -12.42 1.79
CA LEU A 6 -11.83 -12.12 0.88
C LEU A 6 -10.60 -11.48 1.53
N THR A 7 -10.65 -11.03 2.79
CA THR A 7 -9.62 -10.12 3.33
C THR A 7 -8.76 -10.64 4.48
N GLY A 8 -8.98 -11.87 4.96
CA GLY A 8 -8.10 -12.45 5.99
C GLY A 8 -7.95 -11.52 7.22
N PRO A 9 -6.75 -11.35 7.81
CA PRO A 9 -6.54 -10.50 8.99
C PRO A 9 -6.75 -8.99 8.77
N TRP A 10 -7.16 -8.54 7.58
CA TRP A 10 -7.42 -7.14 7.26
C TRP A 10 -8.81 -6.77 7.78
N ALA A 11 -8.91 -6.62 9.10
CA ALA A 11 -10.15 -6.38 9.83
C ALA A 11 -10.92 -5.19 9.23
N GLY A 12 -11.98 -5.50 8.46
CA GLY A 12 -12.95 -4.53 7.95
C GLY A 12 -12.74 -4.07 6.50
N PHE A 13 -11.59 -4.35 5.88
CA PHE A 13 -11.45 -4.14 4.44
C PHE A 13 -12.20 -5.24 3.68
N SER A 14 -12.78 -4.93 2.52
CA SER A 14 -13.39 -5.93 1.62
C SER A 14 -13.38 -5.47 0.17
N PHE A 15 -13.60 -6.38 -0.78
CA PHE A 15 -13.77 -6.02 -2.18
C PHE A 15 -15.23 -6.23 -2.60
N LYS A 16 -15.80 -5.24 -3.29
CA LYS A 16 -17.17 -5.28 -3.81
C LYS A 16 -17.24 -4.60 -5.17
N GLY A 17 -17.62 -5.34 -6.22
CA GLY A 17 -17.80 -4.78 -7.56
C GLY A 17 -16.56 -4.04 -8.11
N GLY A 18 -15.36 -4.58 -7.86
CA GLY A 18 -14.10 -3.96 -8.29
C GLY A 18 -13.60 -2.80 -7.42
N ARG A 19 -14.31 -2.47 -6.33
CA ARG A 19 -13.93 -1.41 -5.38
C ARG A 19 -13.37 -2.00 -4.09
N LEU A 20 -12.43 -1.28 -3.48
CA LEU A 20 -11.98 -1.58 -2.12
C LEU A 20 -12.86 -0.84 -1.12
N VAL A 21 -13.51 -1.58 -0.24
CA VAL A 21 -14.31 -1.04 0.85
C VAL A 21 -13.46 -1.03 2.12
N THR A 22 -13.37 0.12 2.79
CA THR A 22 -12.64 0.27 4.06
C THR A 22 -13.50 -0.18 5.25
N PRO A 23 -12.91 -0.42 6.44
CA PRO A 23 -13.64 -0.76 7.66
C PRO A 23 -14.71 0.28 8.04
N GLU A 24 -14.46 1.55 7.73
CA GLU A 24 -15.38 2.67 7.96
C GLU A 24 -16.49 2.77 6.90
N GLY A 25 -16.52 1.83 5.94
CA GLY A 25 -17.53 1.77 4.88
C GLY A 25 -17.28 2.69 3.70
N ARG A 26 -16.07 3.27 3.56
CA ARG A 26 -15.72 4.07 2.37
C ARG A 26 -15.42 3.15 1.20
N GLU A 27 -15.89 3.50 0.02
CA GLU A 27 -15.54 2.79 -1.22
C GLU A 27 -14.45 3.57 -1.95
N LEU A 28 -13.33 2.92 -2.21
CA LEU A 28 -12.24 3.42 -3.04
C LEU A 28 -12.36 2.81 -4.44
N LEU A 29 -12.30 3.68 -5.44
CA LEU A 29 -12.32 3.29 -6.84
C LEU A 29 -10.94 2.78 -7.29
N PRO A 30 -10.87 2.02 -8.39
CA PRO A 30 -9.59 1.59 -8.96
C PRO A 30 -8.60 2.75 -9.20
N GLU A 31 -9.10 3.92 -9.59
CA GLU A 31 -8.29 5.11 -9.84
C GLU A 31 -7.67 5.67 -8.54
N ASP A 32 -8.41 5.65 -7.43
CA ASP A 32 -7.89 6.04 -6.12
C ASP A 32 -6.75 5.11 -5.69
N LEU A 33 -6.92 3.81 -5.92
CA LEU A 33 -5.90 2.80 -5.61
C LEU A 33 -4.65 2.98 -6.47
N ALA A 34 -4.80 3.40 -7.73
CA ALA A 34 -3.67 3.71 -8.61
C ALA A 34 -2.82 4.88 -8.05
N TRP A 35 -3.46 5.94 -7.58
CA TRP A 35 -2.77 7.08 -6.95
C TRP A 35 -2.09 6.71 -5.64
N LEU A 36 -2.77 5.94 -4.78
CA LEU A 36 -2.19 5.43 -3.54
C LEU A 36 -0.98 4.52 -3.81
N SER A 37 -1.07 3.64 -4.81
CA SER A 37 0.02 2.76 -5.22
C SER A 37 1.22 3.57 -5.73
N LEU A 38 0.99 4.58 -6.57
CA LEU A 38 2.06 5.45 -7.07
C LEU A 38 2.77 6.19 -5.93
N THR A 39 2.02 6.68 -4.94
CA THR A 39 2.60 7.37 -3.77
C THR A 39 3.44 6.42 -2.93
N ALA A 40 2.94 5.20 -2.68
CA ALA A 40 3.68 4.17 -1.96
C ALA A 40 4.96 3.75 -2.70
N ALA A 41 4.89 3.61 -4.02
CA ALA A 41 6.05 3.26 -4.86
C ALA A 41 7.14 4.35 -4.79
N GLN A 42 6.76 5.62 -4.88
CA GLN A 42 7.70 6.74 -4.74
C GLN A 42 8.36 6.76 -3.35
N ALA A 43 7.59 6.54 -2.29
CA ALA A 43 8.13 6.48 -0.93
C ALA A 43 9.11 5.30 -0.74
N GLN A 44 8.81 4.15 -1.35
CA GLN A 44 9.71 2.99 -1.36
C GLN A 44 11.01 3.27 -2.11
N GLU A 45 10.92 3.94 -3.26
CA GLU A 45 12.10 4.27 -4.05
C GLU A 45 12.99 5.28 -3.31
N TRP A 46 12.39 6.31 -2.72
CA TRP A 46 13.12 7.23 -1.84
C TRP A 46 13.86 6.51 -0.71
N ARG A 47 13.18 5.56 -0.04
CA ARG A 47 13.81 4.75 1.01
C ARG A 47 15.02 3.98 0.48
N ARG A 48 14.93 3.35 -0.69
CA ARG A 48 16.04 2.63 -1.33
C ARG A 48 17.21 3.56 -1.66
N MET A 49 16.94 4.75 -2.19
CA MET A 49 17.98 5.74 -2.46
C MET A 49 18.71 6.16 -1.18
N MET A 50 17.97 6.38 -0.09
CA MET A 50 18.53 6.73 1.21
C MET A 50 19.35 5.58 1.84
N GLU A 51 18.89 4.34 1.68
CA GLU A 51 19.63 3.15 2.09
C GLU A 51 20.92 2.97 1.28
N ALA A 52 20.87 3.17 -0.05
CA ALA A 52 22.04 3.12 -0.93
C ALA A 52 23.06 4.22 -0.57
N GLY A 53 22.59 5.46 -0.34
CA GLY A 53 23.43 6.58 0.10
C GLY A 53 24.10 6.37 1.45
N ARG A 54 23.43 5.69 2.39
CA ARG A 54 24.03 5.30 3.69
C ARG A 54 25.16 4.27 3.55
N GLY A 55 25.22 3.52 2.46
CA GLY A 55 26.31 2.57 2.18
C GLY A 55 27.59 3.22 1.63
N ILE A 56 27.50 4.41 1.04
CA ILE A 56 28.62 5.09 0.35
C ILE A 56 29.64 5.67 1.36
N GLY A 57 29.22 5.92 2.60
CA GLY A 57 30.08 6.53 3.64
C GLY A 57 30.62 5.57 4.71
N LYS A 58 30.31 4.27 4.68
CA LYS A 58 30.88 3.32 5.65
C LYS A 58 32.25 2.84 5.16
N PRO A 59 33.35 3.09 5.90
CA PRO A 59 34.62 2.46 5.58
C PRO A 59 34.43 0.95 5.69
N ARG A 60 34.81 0.22 4.64
CA ARG A 60 34.90 -1.24 4.69
C ARG A 60 36.03 -1.56 5.68
N LYS A 61 35.67 -2.12 6.84
CA LYS A 61 36.63 -2.57 7.85
C LYS A 61 37.12 -3.98 7.49
#